data_AF-A0A2N4YX50-F1
#
_entry.id   AF-A0A2N4YX50-F1
#
_cell.length_a   1.000
_cell.length_b   1.000
_cell.length_c   1.000
_cell.angle_alpha   90.00
_cell.angle_beta   90.00
_cell.angle_gamma   90.00
#
_symmetry.space_group_name_H-M   'P 1'
#
loop_
_entity.id
_entity.type
_entity.pdbx_description
1 polymer ?
#
loop_
_entity_poly.entity_id
_entity_poly.type
_entity_poly.pdbx_seq_one_letter_code
_entity_poly.pdbx_strand_id
1 'polypeptide(L)' 'MKNIVVLISGSGSNLQAIIDACGRKQINGTLRAVFSN' A
#
# COMPACT_ATOMS: atom_id res chain seq x y z
N MET A 1 -5.84 -10.25 -9.79
CA MET A 1 -5.76 -8.99 -9.02
C MET A 1 -5.63 -9.36 -7.55
N LYS A 2 -4.60 -8.88 -6.86
CA LYS A 2 -4.35 -9.25 -5.45
C LYS A 2 -4.84 -8.17 -4.50
N ASN A 3 -5.42 -8.56 -3.38
CA ASN A 3 -5.73 -7.64 -2.28
C ASN A 3 -4.48 -7.45 -1.44
N ILE A 4 -4.09 -6.19 -1.21
CA ILE A 4 -2.90 -5.82 -0.45
C ILE A 4 -3.36 -5.19 0.86
N VAL A 5 -2.73 -5.62 1.95
CA VAL A 5 -2.90 -5.05 3.29
C VAL A 5 -1.51 -4.68 3.79
N VAL A 6 -1.37 -3.49 4.37
CA VAL A 6 -0.07 -2.97 4.85
C VAL A 6 -0.17 -2.68 6.34
N LEU A 7 0.83 -3.14 7.11
CA LEU A 7 1.00 -2.77 8.52
C LEU A 7 2.13 -1.75 8.61
N ILE A 8 1.91 -0.63 9.31
CA ILE A 8 2.92 0.41 9.53
C ILE A 8 3.05 0.74 11.02
N SER A 9 4.18 1.33 11.39
CA SER A 9 4.45 1.82 12.76
C SER A 9 5.32 3.08 12.73
N GLY A 10 5.28 3.85 11.63
CA GLY A 10 6.16 4.98 11.36
C GLY A 10 5.56 5.96 10.36
N SER A 11 6.39 6.83 9.77
CA SER A 11 5.92 7.97 8.93
C SER A 11 5.14 7.60 7.66
N GLY A 12 5.16 6.34 7.23
CA GLY A 12 4.35 5.88 6.10
C GLY A 12 4.92 6.20 4.71
N SER A 13 6.18 6.59 4.58
CA SER A 13 6.79 6.87 3.26
C SER A 13 6.74 5.65 2.31
N ASN A 14 6.95 4.44 2.83
CA ASN A 14 6.81 3.20 2.05
C ASN A 14 5.35 2.91 1.69
N LEU A 15 4.40 3.25 2.57
CA LEU A 15 2.98 3.15 2.26
C LEU A 15 2.62 4.06 1.09
N GLN A 16 3.11 5.31 1.09
CA GLN A 16 2.91 6.23 -0.03
C GLN A 16 3.47 5.66 -1.34
N ALA A 17 4.67 5.07 -1.32
CA ALA A 17 5.25 4.42 -2.49
C ALA A 17 4.38 3.25 -3.01
N ILE A 18 3.79 2.45 -2.11
CA ILE A 18 2.88 1.35 -2.48
C ILE A 18 1.56 1.89 -3.07
N ILE A 19 1.00 2.95 -2.49
CA ILE A 19 -0.19 3.63 -3.01
C ILE A 19 0.07 4.12 -4.44
N ASP A 20 1.19 4.81 -4.65
CA ASP A 20 1.58 5.34 -5.95
C ASP A 20 1.78 4.22 -6.98
N ALA A 21 2.45 3.13 -6.59
CA ALA A 21 2.69 1.99 -7.46
C ALA A 21 1.39 1.25 -7.85
N CYS A 22 0.42 1.15 -6.94
CA CYS A 22 -0.92 0.63 -7.25
C CYS A 22 -1.67 1.57 -8.20
N GLY A 23 -1.63 2.89 -7.95
CA GLY A 23 -2.27 3.91 -8.79
C GLY A 23 -1.70 3.96 -10.21
N ARG A 24 -0.37 3.78 -10.34
CA ARG A 24 0.34 3.70 -11.63
C ARG A 24 0.23 2.32 -12.31
N LYS A 25 -0.51 1.37 -11.72
CA LYS A 25 -0.63 -0.02 -12.19
C LYS A 25 0.71 -0.76 -12.33
N GLN A 26 1.74 -0.32 -11.61
CA GLN A 26 3.03 -1.02 -11.52
C GLN A 26 2.89 -2.28 -10.66
N ILE A 27 2.00 -2.24 -9.67
CA ILE A 27 1.58 -3.40 -8.89
C ILE A 27 0.19 -3.80 -9.36
N ASN A 28 0.02 -5.04 -9.85
CA ASN A 28 -1.30 -5.60 -10.18
C ASN A 28 -2.05 -6.03 -8.90
N GLY A 29 -2.34 -5.05 -8.06
CA GLY A 29 -3.02 -5.23 -6.79
C GLY A 29 -3.72 -3.96 -6.34
N THR A 30 -4.60 -4.13 -5.37
CA THR A 30 -5.37 -3.04 -4.78
C THR A 30 -5.08 -3.02 -3.29
N LEU A 31 -4.58 -1.89 -2.79
CA LEU A 31 -4.47 -1.66 -1.35
C LEU A 31 -5.88 -1.53 -0.76
N ARG A 32 -6.25 -2.46 0.12
CA ARG A 32 -7.60 -2.54 0.70
C ARG A 32 -7.65 -2.05 2.14
N ALA A 33 -6.55 -2.18 2.87
CA ALA A 33 -6.48 -1.77 4.27
C ALA A 33 -5.04 -1.41 4.65
N VAL A 34 -4.94 -0.51 5.63
CA VAL A 34 -3.71 -0.17 6.32
C VAL A 34 -4.00 -0.25 7.82
N PHE A 35 -3.13 -0.94 8.56
CA PHE A 35 -3.17 -0.96 10.01
C PHE A 35 -1.93 -0.25 10.53
N SER A 36 -2.11 0.73 11.42
CA SER A 36 -1.01 1.39 12.13
C SER A 36 -1.07 1.00 13.60
N ASN A 37 0.10 0.84 14.22
CA ASN A 37 0.23 1.05 15.66
C ASN A 37 0.07 2.53 15.99
#